data_AF-A0A9P9T7R7-F1
#
_entry.id   AF-A0A9P9T7R7-F1
#
_cell.length_a   1.000
_cell.length_b   1.000
_cell.length_c   1.000
_cell.angle_alpha   90.00
_cell.angle_beta   90.00
_cell.angle_gamma   90.00
#
_symmetry.space_group_name_H-M   'P 1'
#
loop_
_entity.id
_entity.type
_entity.pdbx_description
1 polymer ?
#
loop_
_entity_poly.entity_id
_entity_poly.type
_entity_poly.pdbx_seq_one_letter_code
_entity_poly.pdbx_strand_id
1 'polypeptide(L)'
;MSQTLKDTELSGNGWAAVPRSFMKSLADVDKNNQAELSVEEAKSPSTDIAKKTFALAKEKLPEKTFNHSMRVWYYGYAIVQTHFPHLLPLLETYYLTCLLHDLGTTEENMHGTHMSFEYCGAFTALNFLRNNGAPNDQAEAVSEAIIRHADLGETGKLTSLGMLIQLSTVFGKLPPLFSRT
;
A
#
# COMPACT_ATOMS: atom_id res chain seq x y z
N MET A 1 30.91 0.14 3.32
CA MET A 1 30.12 -0.41 2.20
C MET A 1 28.94 -1.29 2.67
N SER A 2 29.07 -2.10 3.73
CA SER A 2 28.00 -3.03 4.15
C SER A 2 26.78 -2.40 4.86
N GLN A 3 26.91 -1.24 5.50
CA GLN A 3 25.84 -0.65 6.30
C GLN A 3 24.90 0.21 5.44
N THR A 4 25.48 1.00 4.53
CA THR A 4 24.76 1.83 3.55
C THR A 4 23.89 0.99 2.60
N LEU A 5 24.33 -0.20 2.18
CA LEU A 5 23.52 -1.12 1.38
C LEU A 5 22.34 -1.69 2.18
N LYS A 6 22.56 -2.09 3.44
CA LYS A 6 21.50 -2.54 4.36
C LYS A 6 20.47 -1.44 4.65
N ASP A 7 20.91 -0.20 4.86
CA ASP A 7 20.04 0.94 5.11
C ASP A 7 19.21 1.32 3.87
N THR A 8 19.80 1.14 2.67
CA THR A 8 19.09 1.35 1.40
C THR A 8 18.04 0.27 1.16
N GLU A 9 18.35 -1.01 1.45
CA GLU A 9 17.39 -2.12 1.36
C GLU A 9 16.22 -1.98 2.35
N LEU A 10 16.49 -1.58 3.60
CA LEU A 10 15.46 -1.36 4.63
C LEU A 10 14.51 -0.20 4.26
N SER A 11 15.00 0.83 3.57
CA SER A 11 14.19 1.96 3.12
C SER A 11 13.37 1.66 1.85
N GLY A 12 13.88 0.80 0.96
CA GLY A 12 13.26 0.49 -0.34
C GLY A 12 11.95 -0.27 -0.24
N ASN A 13 11.76 -1.12 0.77
CA ASN A 13 10.50 -1.85 0.99
C ASN A 13 9.67 -1.34 2.18
N GLY A 14 10.14 -0.28 2.85
CA GLY A 14 9.38 0.40 3.89
C GLY A 14 9.41 -0.28 5.26
N TRP A 15 10.48 -1.01 5.60
CA TRP A 15 10.64 -1.68 6.89
C TRP A 15 10.91 -0.73 8.07
N ALA A 16 11.11 0.56 7.80
CA ALA A 16 11.32 1.57 8.83
C ALA A 16 10.14 1.59 9.82
N ALA A 17 10.45 1.47 11.11
CA ALA A 17 9.43 1.40 12.15
C ALA A 17 8.89 2.80 12.50
N VAL A 18 7.62 3.05 12.21
CA VAL A 18 6.91 4.31 12.48
C VAL A 18 5.78 4.11 13.50
N PRO A 19 5.32 5.19 14.19
CA PRO A 19 4.19 5.09 15.10
C PRO A 19 2.93 4.56 14.39
N ARG A 20 2.14 3.76 15.11
CA ARG A 20 0.82 3.31 14.62
C ARG A 20 -0.24 4.40 14.65
N SER A 21 -0.17 5.27 15.65
CA SER A 21 -1.08 6.41 15.76
C SER A 21 -0.86 7.40 14.62
N PHE A 22 -1.91 7.71 13.86
CA PHE A 22 -1.86 8.76 12.86
C PHE A 22 -1.54 10.12 13.46
N MET A 23 -2.02 10.41 14.67
CA MET A 23 -1.70 11.67 15.35
C MET A 23 -0.19 11.84 15.56
N LYS A 24 0.51 10.75 15.91
CA LYS A 24 1.96 10.76 16.09
C LYS A 24 2.70 10.76 14.75
N SER A 25 2.24 9.99 13.77
CA SER A 25 2.89 9.89 12.45
C SER A 25 2.71 11.13 11.58
N LEU A 26 1.67 11.93 11.84
CA LEU A 26 1.40 13.18 11.14
C LEU A 26 1.75 14.42 11.99
N ALA A 27 2.45 14.26 13.12
CA ALA A 27 2.70 15.35 14.07
C ALA A 27 3.46 16.54 13.44
N ASP A 28 4.40 16.23 12.54
CA ASP A 28 5.25 17.22 11.87
C ASP A 28 4.73 17.64 10.49
N VAL A 29 3.56 17.15 10.08
CA VAL A 29 2.95 17.50 8.79
C VAL A 29 2.35 18.90 8.85
N ASP A 30 2.79 19.79 7.95
CA ASP A 30 2.16 21.08 7.76
C ASP A 30 0.76 20.91 7.14
N LYS A 31 -0.26 21.24 7.93
CA LYS A 31 -1.67 21.11 7.57
C LYS A 31 -2.11 22.13 6.50
N ASN A 32 -1.32 23.19 6.30
CA ASN A 32 -1.61 24.22 5.29
C ASN A 32 -1.03 23.86 3.91
N ASN A 33 -0.11 22.90 3.85
CA ASN A 33 0.47 22.44 2.60
C ASN A 33 -0.43 21.36 2.00
N GLN A 34 -1.13 21.66 0.90
CA GLN A 34 -2.00 20.69 0.22
C GLN A 34 -1.27 20.05 -0.95
N ALA A 35 -1.60 18.80 -1.25
CA ALA A 35 -1.07 18.13 -2.43
C ALA A 35 -1.69 18.73 -3.70
N GLU A 36 -0.90 19.43 -4.50
CA GLU A 36 -1.28 19.96 -5.81
C GLU A 36 -0.69 19.07 -6.91
N LEU A 37 -1.35 17.93 -7.16
CA LEU A 37 -0.89 16.94 -8.14
C LEU A 37 -2.01 16.53 -9.07
N SER A 38 -1.66 16.37 -10.35
CA SER A 38 -2.53 15.79 -11.36
C SER A 38 -2.44 14.26 -11.35
N VAL A 39 -3.47 13.58 -11.85
CA VAL A 39 -3.50 12.10 -11.90
C VAL A 39 -2.40 11.58 -12.84
N GLU A 40 -2.05 12.35 -13.87
CA GLU A 40 -1.01 12.04 -14.85
C GLU A 40 0.40 12.02 -14.24
N GLU A 41 0.61 12.71 -13.12
CA GLU A 41 1.88 12.71 -12.38
C GLU A 41 2.08 11.42 -11.58
N ALA A 42 1.01 10.77 -11.14
CA ALA A 42 1.04 9.53 -10.36
C ALA A 42 1.23 8.28 -11.25
N LYS A 43 2.35 8.26 -11.97
CA LYS A 43 2.69 7.18 -12.91
C LYS A 43 2.86 5.85 -12.19
N SER A 44 2.13 4.84 -12.65
CA SER A 44 2.32 3.46 -12.19
C SER A 44 3.76 2.99 -12.48
N PRO A 45 4.37 2.19 -11.58
CA PRO A 45 5.65 1.54 -11.86
C PRO A 45 5.58 0.69 -13.14
N SER A 46 6.66 0.70 -13.92
CA SER A 46 6.73 0.05 -15.24
C SER A 46 7.43 -1.32 -15.22
N THR A 47 7.80 -1.82 -14.04
CA THR A 47 8.44 -3.13 -13.87
C THR A 47 7.47 -4.26 -14.20
N ASP A 48 8.04 -5.43 -14.53
CA ASP A 48 7.24 -6.59 -14.93
C ASP A 48 6.33 -7.08 -13.79
N ILE A 49 6.80 -7.03 -12.54
CA ILE A 49 5.98 -7.41 -11.38
C ILE A 49 4.80 -6.46 -11.18
N ALA A 50 5.00 -5.15 -11.38
CA ALA A 50 3.92 -4.17 -11.27
C ALA A 50 2.85 -4.38 -12.36
N LYS A 51 3.25 -4.64 -13.60
CA LYS A 51 2.32 -4.96 -14.70
C LYS A 51 1.53 -6.24 -14.44
N LYS A 52 2.19 -7.30 -13.98
CA LYS A 52 1.54 -8.58 -13.64
C LYS A 52 0.55 -8.40 -12.48
N THR A 53 0.93 -7.61 -11.47
CA THR A 53 0.08 -7.32 -10.31
C THR A 53 -1.16 -6.52 -10.72
N PHE A 54 -1.00 -5.53 -11.59
CA PHE A 54 -2.13 -4.79 -12.17
C PHE A 54 -3.07 -5.72 -12.94
N ALA A 55 -2.54 -6.59 -13.80
CA ALA A 55 -3.34 -7.55 -14.55
C ALA A 55 -4.14 -8.48 -13.63
N LEU A 56 -3.48 -9.05 -12.61
CA LEU A 56 -4.14 -9.90 -11.61
C LEU A 56 -5.27 -9.15 -10.89
N ALA A 57 -4.98 -7.95 -10.37
CA ALA A 57 -5.96 -7.16 -9.63
C ALA A 57 -7.16 -6.78 -10.51
N LYS A 58 -6.91 -6.42 -11.78
CA LYS A 58 -7.96 -6.07 -12.74
C LYS A 58 -8.82 -7.28 -13.13
N GLU A 59 -8.23 -8.46 -13.20
CA GLU A 59 -8.93 -9.71 -13.51
C GLU A 59 -9.76 -10.22 -12.33
N LYS A 60 -9.18 -10.23 -11.12
CA LYS A 60 -9.75 -10.92 -9.96
C LYS A 60 -10.67 -10.05 -9.10
N LEU A 61 -10.43 -8.76 -9.00
CA LEU A 61 -11.21 -7.88 -8.14
C LEU A 61 -12.50 -7.40 -8.84
N PRO A 62 -13.62 -7.29 -8.10
CA PRO A 62 -14.77 -6.52 -8.58
C PRO A 62 -14.36 -5.09 -8.94
N GLU A 63 -14.99 -4.51 -9.97
CA GLU A 63 -14.60 -3.20 -10.51
C GLU A 63 -14.53 -2.11 -9.43
N LYS A 64 -15.48 -2.08 -8.50
CA LYS A 64 -15.50 -1.11 -7.39
C LYS A 64 -14.28 -1.24 -6.47
N THR A 65 -13.86 -2.47 -6.17
CA THR A 65 -12.70 -2.79 -5.32
C THR A 65 -11.38 -2.48 -6.04
N PHE A 66 -11.30 -2.80 -7.33
CA PHE A 66 -10.17 -2.40 -8.17
C PHE A 66 -10.03 -0.86 -8.20
N ASN A 67 -11.13 -0.15 -8.44
CA ASN A 67 -11.14 1.32 -8.47
C ASN A 67 -10.81 1.91 -7.08
N HIS A 68 -11.19 1.25 -5.99
CA HIS A 68 -10.75 1.62 -4.64
C HIS A 68 -9.23 1.50 -4.51
N SER A 69 -8.66 0.36 -4.89
CA SER A 69 -7.21 0.10 -4.88
C SER A 69 -6.43 1.17 -5.67
N MET A 70 -6.95 1.59 -6.83
CA MET A 70 -6.36 2.69 -7.61
C MET A 70 -6.45 4.05 -6.90
N ARG A 71 -7.57 4.38 -6.22
CA ARG A 71 -7.65 5.61 -5.41
C ARG A 71 -6.65 5.59 -4.25
N VAL A 72 -6.49 4.44 -3.60
CA VAL A 72 -5.50 4.26 -2.53
C VAL A 72 -4.08 4.50 -3.06
N TRP A 73 -3.74 4.02 -4.25
CA TRP A 73 -2.48 4.35 -4.92
C TRP A 73 -2.30 5.87 -5.09
N TYR A 74 -3.28 6.56 -5.70
CA TYR A 74 -3.18 8.00 -5.96
C TYR A 74 -3.05 8.82 -4.66
N TYR A 75 -3.82 8.49 -3.62
CA TYR A 75 -3.72 9.18 -2.34
C TYR A 75 -2.35 8.97 -1.69
N GLY A 76 -1.85 7.74 -1.67
CA GLY A 76 -0.53 7.46 -1.10
C GLY A 76 0.60 8.12 -1.89
N TYR A 77 0.52 8.11 -3.22
CA TYR A 77 1.47 8.85 -4.06
C TYR A 77 1.49 10.34 -3.70
N ALA A 78 0.32 10.97 -3.59
CA ALA A 78 0.21 12.38 -3.24
C ALA A 78 0.75 12.71 -1.84
N ILE A 79 0.46 11.84 -0.87
CA ILE A 79 0.99 11.92 0.50
C ILE A 79 2.52 11.83 0.50
N VAL A 80 3.10 10.88 -0.25
CA VAL A 80 4.56 10.71 -0.35
C VAL A 80 5.21 11.93 -0.99
N GLN A 81 4.70 12.41 -2.12
CA GLN A 81 5.29 13.57 -2.81
C GLN A 81 5.26 14.84 -1.95
N THR A 82 4.17 15.07 -1.22
CA THR A 82 3.93 16.34 -0.52
C THR A 82 4.48 16.35 0.91
N HIS A 83 4.30 15.23 1.63
CA HIS A 83 4.52 15.19 3.08
C HIS A 83 5.60 14.21 3.51
N PHE A 84 5.86 13.16 2.72
CA PHE A 84 6.82 12.11 3.07
C PHE A 84 7.79 11.77 1.92
N PRO A 85 8.54 12.74 1.36
CA PRO A 85 9.38 12.50 0.19
C PRO A 85 10.50 11.48 0.43
N HIS A 86 10.88 11.24 1.69
CA HIS A 86 11.81 10.18 2.06
C HIS A 86 11.26 8.76 1.81
N LEU A 87 9.94 8.61 1.59
CA LEU A 87 9.29 7.35 1.22
C LEU A 87 9.19 7.16 -0.30
N LEU A 88 9.75 8.04 -1.14
CA LEU A 88 9.80 7.83 -2.59
C LEU A 88 10.35 6.44 -3.00
N PRO A 89 11.41 5.89 -2.36
CA PRO A 89 11.95 4.58 -2.73
C PRO A 89 10.98 3.41 -2.59
N LEU A 90 9.95 3.49 -1.73
CA LEU A 90 9.01 2.39 -1.50
C LEU A 90 7.79 2.39 -2.42
N LEU A 91 7.67 3.36 -3.34
CA LEU A 91 6.46 3.53 -4.15
C LEU A 91 6.11 2.32 -5.01
N GLU A 92 7.09 1.54 -5.50
CA GLU A 92 6.76 0.30 -6.21
C GLU A 92 6.12 -0.72 -5.27
N THR A 93 6.73 -0.99 -4.12
CA THR A 93 6.21 -1.92 -3.11
C THR A 93 4.85 -1.46 -2.57
N TYR A 94 4.65 -0.15 -2.44
CA TYR A 94 3.37 0.44 -2.12
C TYR A 94 2.31 0.18 -3.21
N TYR A 95 2.67 0.38 -4.49
CA TYR A 95 1.76 0.09 -5.61
C TYR A 95 1.29 -1.37 -5.61
N LEU A 96 2.21 -2.32 -5.40
CA LEU A 96 1.88 -3.74 -5.27
C LEU A 96 0.91 -3.97 -4.11
N THR A 97 1.19 -3.35 -2.95
CA THR A 97 0.33 -3.43 -1.76
C THR A 97 -1.06 -2.88 -2.04
N CYS A 98 -1.19 -1.71 -2.67
CA CYS A 98 -2.48 -1.10 -3.01
C CYS A 98 -3.34 -2.04 -3.85
N LEU A 99 -2.77 -2.64 -4.89
CA LEU A 99 -3.50 -3.53 -5.81
C LEU A 99 -3.90 -4.87 -5.18
N LEU A 100 -3.21 -5.30 -4.13
CA LEU A 100 -3.37 -6.62 -3.53
C LEU A 100 -4.06 -6.62 -2.16
N HIS A 101 -4.19 -5.48 -1.48
CA HIS A 101 -4.67 -5.44 -0.08
C HIS A 101 -6.08 -6.02 0.12
N ASP A 102 -6.96 -5.85 -0.87
CA ASP A 102 -8.32 -6.38 -0.86
C ASP A 102 -8.46 -7.70 -1.65
N LEU A 103 -7.36 -8.36 -2.04
CA LEU A 103 -7.45 -9.62 -2.79
C LEU A 103 -8.19 -10.71 -2.00
N GLY A 104 -8.13 -10.67 -0.67
CA GLY A 104 -8.90 -11.57 0.20
C GLY A 104 -10.42 -11.43 0.06
N THR A 105 -10.93 -10.32 -0.49
CA THR A 105 -12.38 -10.07 -0.60
C THR A 105 -13.01 -10.63 -1.88
N THR A 106 -12.24 -11.27 -2.76
CA THR A 106 -12.78 -11.92 -3.97
C THR A 106 -13.74 -13.04 -3.58
N GLU A 107 -14.74 -13.33 -4.41
CA GLU A 107 -15.70 -14.41 -4.16
C GLU A 107 -15.02 -15.78 -3.97
N GLU A 108 -13.97 -16.04 -4.76
CA GLU A 108 -13.13 -17.25 -4.65
C GLU A 108 -12.51 -17.38 -3.25
N ASN A 109 -11.85 -16.31 -2.76
CA ASN A 109 -11.20 -16.32 -1.45
C ASN A 109 -12.19 -16.33 -0.28
N MET A 110 -13.32 -15.62 -0.39
CA MET A 110 -14.35 -15.56 0.66
C MET A 110 -15.04 -16.92 0.89
N HIS A 111 -15.15 -17.76 -0.14
CA HIS A 111 -15.66 -19.13 -0.01
C HIS A 111 -14.56 -20.16 0.25
N GLY A 112 -13.30 -19.83 -0.04
CA GLY A 112 -12.16 -20.76 0.02
C GLY A 112 -11.51 -20.92 1.41
N THR A 113 -11.84 -20.07 2.38
CA THR A 113 -11.24 -20.13 3.72
C THR A 113 -12.13 -19.55 4.83
N HIS A 114 -11.85 -19.92 6.07
CA HIS A 114 -12.44 -19.33 7.28
C HIS A 114 -11.52 -18.30 7.97
N MET A 115 -10.32 -18.05 7.43
CA MET A 115 -9.44 -16.99 7.92
C MET A 115 -9.99 -15.60 7.57
N SER A 116 -9.65 -14.57 8.37
CA SER A 116 -9.98 -13.20 7.99
C SER A 116 -9.35 -12.84 6.64
N PHE A 117 -10.03 -12.00 5.86
CA PHE A 117 -9.66 -11.71 4.48
C PHE A 117 -8.27 -11.05 4.38
N GLU A 118 -7.84 -10.31 5.40
CA GLU A 118 -6.53 -9.68 5.48
C GLU A 118 -5.42 -10.74 5.46
N TYR A 119 -5.56 -11.81 6.25
CA TYR A 119 -4.58 -12.90 6.30
C TYR A 119 -4.59 -13.72 5.01
N CYS A 120 -5.79 -14.09 4.53
CA CYS A 120 -5.92 -14.84 3.28
C CYS A 120 -5.33 -14.05 2.09
N GLY A 121 -5.71 -12.77 1.97
CA GLY A 121 -5.20 -11.87 0.94
C GLY A 121 -3.68 -11.72 1.02
N ALA A 122 -3.13 -11.57 2.22
CA ALA A 122 -1.68 -11.45 2.41
C ALA A 122 -0.90 -12.70 2.01
N PHE A 123 -1.41 -13.90 2.30
CA PHE A 123 -0.77 -15.14 1.86
C PHE A 123 -0.89 -15.34 0.35
N THR A 124 -2.04 -15.02 -0.24
CA THR A 124 -2.23 -15.07 -1.69
C THR A 124 -1.29 -14.08 -2.40
N ALA A 125 -1.17 -12.86 -1.89
CA ALA A 125 -0.23 -11.85 -2.39
C ALA A 125 1.23 -12.31 -2.29
N LEU A 126 1.64 -12.82 -1.12
CA LEU A 126 3.00 -13.32 -0.88
C LEU A 126 3.39 -14.40 -1.90
N ASN A 127 2.52 -15.39 -2.08
CA ASN A 127 2.73 -16.49 -3.02
C ASN A 127 2.76 -16.00 -4.47
N PHE A 128 1.81 -15.14 -4.85
CA PHE A 128 1.76 -14.56 -6.19
C PHE A 128 3.06 -13.80 -6.52
N LEU A 129 3.52 -12.93 -5.62
CA LEU A 129 4.72 -12.10 -5.84
C LEU A 129 5.98 -12.97 -5.97
N ARG A 130 6.17 -13.93 -5.06
CA ARG A 130 7.30 -14.88 -5.12
C ARG A 130 7.30 -15.68 -6.42
N ASN A 131 6.15 -16.20 -6.82
CA ASN A 131 6.03 -17.01 -8.05
C ASN A 131 6.22 -16.18 -9.33
N ASN A 132 6.12 -14.86 -9.25
CA ASN A 132 6.25 -13.97 -10.40
C ASN A 132 7.57 -13.19 -10.46
N GLY A 133 8.52 -13.51 -9.58
CA GLY A 133 9.90 -13.00 -9.61
C GLY A 133 10.15 -11.77 -8.75
N ALA A 134 9.22 -11.41 -7.85
CA ALA A 134 9.49 -10.37 -6.85
C ALA A 134 10.60 -10.83 -5.88
N PRO A 135 11.51 -9.94 -5.45
CA PRO A 135 12.41 -10.23 -4.35
C PRO A 135 11.66 -10.66 -3.09
N ASN A 136 12.21 -11.62 -2.34
CA ASN A 136 11.55 -12.16 -1.15
C ASN A 136 11.21 -11.06 -0.11
N ASP A 137 12.13 -10.13 0.10
CA ASP A 137 11.96 -9.00 1.01
C ASP A 137 10.78 -8.09 0.62
N GLN A 138 10.62 -7.81 -0.68
CA GLN A 138 9.50 -7.03 -1.20
C GLN A 138 8.17 -7.76 -1.00
N ALA A 139 8.13 -9.06 -1.29
CA ALA A 139 6.94 -9.87 -1.13
C ALA A 139 6.51 -9.98 0.35
N GLU A 140 7.48 -10.10 1.27
CA GLU A 140 7.23 -10.12 2.71
C GLU A 140 6.76 -8.75 3.23
N ALA A 141 7.32 -7.64 2.73
CA ALA A 141 6.87 -6.30 3.09
C ALA A 141 5.41 -6.06 2.67
N VAL A 142 5.04 -6.45 1.43
CA VAL A 142 3.66 -6.41 0.95
C VAL A 142 2.76 -7.25 1.85
N SER A 143 3.16 -8.49 2.17
CA SER A 143 2.35 -9.39 3.00
C SER A 143 2.11 -8.81 4.41
N GLU A 144 3.16 -8.34 5.10
CA GLU A 144 3.05 -7.69 6.42
C GLU A 144 2.11 -6.48 6.38
N ALA A 145 2.25 -5.62 5.36
CA ALA A 145 1.40 -4.45 5.20
C ALA A 145 -0.07 -4.82 4.97
N ILE A 146 -0.34 -5.86 4.17
CA ILE A 146 -1.71 -6.35 3.92
C ILE A 146 -2.31 -6.97 5.18
N ILE A 147 -1.58 -7.77 5.96
CA ILE A 147 -2.10 -8.35 7.21
C ILE A 147 -2.62 -7.24 8.13
N ARG A 148 -1.90 -6.12 8.19
CA ARG A 148 -2.15 -5.04 9.15
C ARG A 148 -2.88 -3.84 8.56
N HIS A 149 -3.31 -3.85 7.30
CA HIS A 149 -3.90 -2.65 6.67
C HIS A 149 -5.22 -2.20 7.33
N ALA A 150 -5.92 -3.10 8.03
CA ALA A 150 -7.12 -2.81 8.82
C ALA A 150 -6.86 -2.76 10.34
N ASP A 151 -5.63 -3.00 10.78
CA ASP A 151 -5.20 -2.98 12.19
C ASP A 151 -4.96 -1.52 12.67
N LEU A 152 -6.02 -0.71 12.73
CA LEU A 152 -5.97 0.69 13.17
C LEU A 152 -5.80 0.80 14.69
N GLY A 153 -4.98 1.72 15.20
CA GLY A 153 -4.77 1.85 16.65
C GLY A 153 -3.79 2.94 17.08
N GLU A 154 -3.63 3.14 18.39
CA GLU A 154 -2.94 4.31 18.95
C GLU A 154 -1.56 4.02 19.58
N THR A 155 -1.22 2.74 19.76
CA THR A 155 -0.01 2.29 20.46
C THR A 155 0.84 1.37 19.60
N GLY A 156 2.13 1.28 19.93
CA GLY A 156 3.09 0.47 19.19
C GLY A 156 3.55 1.11 17.88
N LYS A 157 4.19 0.27 17.05
CA LYS A 157 4.77 0.63 15.76
C LYS A 157 4.29 -0.32 14.67
N LEU A 158 4.49 0.11 13.42
CA LEU A 158 4.43 -0.72 12.24
C LEU A 158 5.44 -0.24 11.19
N THR A 159 5.46 -0.89 10.04
CA THR A 159 6.29 -0.49 8.89
C THR A 159 5.82 0.83 8.30
N SER A 160 6.72 1.61 7.69
CA SER A 160 6.36 2.85 6.98
C SER A 160 5.43 2.56 5.80
N LEU A 161 5.63 1.42 5.13
CA LEU A 161 4.70 0.90 4.12
C LEU A 161 3.30 0.64 4.70
N GLY A 162 3.23 -0.03 5.85
CA GLY A 162 1.98 -0.32 6.54
C GLY A 162 1.26 0.97 6.99
N MET A 163 2.01 1.99 7.41
CA MET A 163 1.43 3.28 7.83
C MET A 163 0.83 4.00 6.63
N LEU A 164 1.55 4.00 5.50
CA LEU A 164 1.06 4.60 4.26
C LEU A 164 -0.21 3.91 3.76
N ILE A 165 -0.26 2.57 3.73
CA ILE A 165 -1.48 1.85 3.30
C ILE A 165 -2.66 2.08 4.24
N GLN A 166 -2.45 2.12 5.57
CA GLN A 166 -3.52 2.44 6.52
C GLN A 166 -4.07 3.85 6.29
N LEU A 167 -3.19 4.83 6.13
CA LEU A 167 -3.59 6.22 5.91
C LEU A 167 -4.38 6.37 4.60
N SER A 168 -3.87 5.81 3.51
CA SER A 168 -4.48 5.92 2.19
C SER A 168 -5.76 5.11 2.03
N THR A 169 -5.91 3.97 2.72
CA THR A 169 -7.18 3.22 2.75
C THR A 169 -8.27 3.96 3.52
N VAL A 170 -7.92 4.65 4.62
CA VAL A 170 -8.84 5.52 5.35
C VAL A 170 -9.34 6.66 4.44
N PHE A 171 -8.45 7.34 3.72
CA PHE A 171 -8.87 8.32 2.70
C PHE A 171 -9.67 7.68 1.55
N GLY A 172 -9.29 6.47 1.12
CA GLY A 172 -9.94 5.69 0.05
C GLY A 172 -11.40 5.31 0.32
N LYS A 173 -11.78 5.23 1.61
CA LYS A 173 -13.11 4.91 2.12
C LYS A 173 -14.00 6.14 2.33
N LEU A 174 -13.43 7.35 2.33
CA LEU A 174 -14.23 8.57 2.34
C LEU A 174 -15.01 8.68 1.01
N PRO A 175 -16.27 9.14 1.04
CA PRO A 175 -17.02 9.44 -0.19
C PRO A 175 -16.21 10.43 -1.05
N PRO A 176 -16.29 10.33 -2.40
CA PRO A 176 -15.58 11.26 -3.26
C PRO A 176 -15.94 12.69 -2.87
N LEU A 177 -14.93 13.50 -2.56
CA LEU A 177 -15.10 14.93 -2.24
C LEU A 177 -15.69 15.72 -3.42
N PHE A 178 -15.80 15.08 -4.59
CA PHE A 178 -16.46 15.59 -5.79
C PHE A 178 -17.89 15.05 -5.90
N SER A 179 -18.77 15.49 -5.02
CA SER A 179 -20.24 15.42 -5.23
C SER A 179 -20.92 16.76 -4.92
N ARG A 180 -20.25 17.86 -5.25
CA ARG A 180 -20.84 19.21 -5.29
C ARG A 180 -20.58 19.83 -6.65
N THR A 181 -21.43 19.48 -7.60
CA THR A 181 -21.79 20.28 -8.76
C THR A 181 -23.30 20.25 -8.87
#